data_AF-A0A1E7EM85-F1
#
_entry.id   AF-A0A1E7EM85-F1
#
_cell.length_a   1.000
_cell.length_b   1.000
_cell.length_c   1.000
_cell.angle_alpha   90.00
_cell.angle_beta   90.00
_cell.angle_gamma   90.00
#
_symmetry.space_group_name_H-M   'P 1'
#
loop_
_entity.id
_entity.type
_entity.pdbx_description
1 polymer ?
#
loop_
_entity_poly.entity_id
_entity_poly.type
_entity_poly.pdbx_seq_one_letter_code
_entity_poly.pdbx_strand_id
1 'polypeptide(L)'
;MEVDDSISNNVYLLGSSREKDPPEQEITRKRQLPSWTKSSAYLADDESEAECSDWTLDIYFNNNSASFDISSKDIAGCMSEIDKALNLVESYPDRFEDVNVQNLVRLKAIFINFEEHILKGLPQQATSYQGDRILEIFEQGTRINFDNHQLVLVQIEIILDMFMEIHGGNFNGAPKLELFVQCLKLVFGEPTESRCQAKTQAYRSEYFKGIFRLDTTGVGYSESHQKCSTIKLPAPVVTIQHFETLLDYLYTGKLKLNDTNAVSMVYFGDYFGINLLKEKAQRFLRRNIDDCKGKLLGDVDGSVASGLLAKFYRDANSLAMEDLLNAIAYSCAHQPRLMSKDNALSKIPDVHLWCRVFAVIRKKKYSNDNVAESMSELCSINLANFIKRYPDIVDVESFNILTESNSLPNISAKAAIILMEYEQNLSLADLKNGGDDLTCLQQRCIDALVNSKTGPWNDSNPRTLLQGKLRKLQPFVLESLVLRLMNDDDKRRPPSIKPRRCFL
;
A
#
# COMPACT_ATOMS: atom_id res chain seq x y z
N MET A 1 -44.43 22.15 -31.03
CA MET A 1 -44.28 22.66 -29.65
C MET A 1 -42.79 22.79 -29.44
N GLU A 2 -42.27 23.94 -29.85
CA GLU A 2 -40.86 24.30 -29.72
C GLU A 2 -40.63 24.76 -28.29
N VAL A 3 -39.57 24.25 -27.66
CA VAL A 3 -38.90 24.91 -26.54
C VAL A 3 -37.43 24.88 -26.87
N ASP A 4 -36.97 26.04 -27.33
CA ASP A 4 -35.59 26.48 -27.33
C ASP A 4 -35.14 26.69 -25.88
N ASP A 5 -33.97 26.17 -25.51
CA ASP A 5 -33.08 26.80 -24.54
C ASP A 5 -31.76 26.02 -24.41
N SER A 6 -30.69 26.64 -24.89
CA SER A 6 -29.53 27.08 -24.08
C SER A 6 -28.17 26.80 -24.72
N ILE A 7 -27.51 27.93 -24.92
CA ILE A 7 -26.23 28.18 -25.58
C ILE A 7 -25.09 27.64 -24.70
N SER A 8 -24.36 26.65 -25.20
CA SER A 8 -23.06 26.25 -24.67
C SER A 8 -21.97 27.15 -25.27
N ASN A 9 -21.53 28.17 -24.51
CA ASN A 9 -20.34 28.96 -24.83
C ASN A 9 -19.06 28.17 -24.48
N ASN A 10 -18.72 27.19 -25.32
CA ASN A 10 -17.38 26.64 -25.37
C ASN A 10 -16.48 27.57 -26.20
N VAL A 11 -15.63 28.33 -25.52
CA VAL A 11 -14.60 29.15 -26.16
C VAL A 11 -13.47 28.22 -26.62
N TYR A 12 -13.52 27.80 -27.89
CA TYR A 12 -12.41 27.14 -28.56
C TYR A 12 -11.38 28.18 -29.01
N LEU A 13 -10.17 28.13 -28.46
CA LEU A 13 -8.98 28.74 -29.05
C LEU A 13 -8.46 27.77 -30.13
N LEU A 14 -8.75 28.04 -31.40
CA LEU A 14 -8.14 27.36 -32.54
C LEU A 14 -7.31 28.35 -33.33
N GLY A 15 -6.02 28.01 -33.50
CA GLY A 15 -5.07 28.73 -34.33
C GLY A 15 -3.62 28.37 -33.98
N SER A 16 -3.24 27.09 -34.00
CA SER A 16 -1.84 26.66 -33.88
C SER A 16 -1.27 26.38 -35.26
N SER A 17 -0.38 27.26 -35.71
CA SER A 17 0.51 26.99 -36.85
C SER A 17 1.53 25.94 -36.44
N ARG A 18 1.72 24.93 -37.29
CA ARG A 18 2.69 23.84 -37.12
C ARG A 18 4.11 24.38 -36.95
N GLU A 19 4.59 24.39 -35.71
CA GLU A 19 6.01 24.46 -35.38
C GLU A 19 6.52 23.08 -34.99
N LYS A 20 7.70 22.73 -35.48
CA LYS A 20 8.33 21.41 -35.29
C LYS A 20 8.80 21.28 -33.85
N ASP A 21 8.40 20.21 -33.18
CA ASP A 21 8.88 19.84 -31.85
C ASP A 21 10.41 19.74 -31.83
N PRO A 22 11.11 20.43 -30.91
CA PRO A 22 12.52 20.17 -30.65
C PRO A 22 12.67 18.88 -29.82
N PRO A 23 13.82 18.18 -29.91
CA PRO A 23 14.01 16.89 -29.25
C PRO A 23 14.03 17.04 -27.72
N GLU A 24 13.28 16.15 -27.05
CA GLU A 24 13.30 15.96 -25.60
C GLU A 24 14.74 15.72 -25.11
N GLN A 25 15.36 16.74 -24.51
CA GLN A 25 16.53 16.55 -23.66
C GLN A 25 16.07 16.38 -22.23
N GLU A 26 16.31 15.17 -21.69
CA GLU A 26 16.06 14.78 -20.32
C GLU A 26 16.99 15.57 -19.37
N ILE A 27 16.51 16.72 -18.89
CA ILE A 27 17.22 17.52 -17.87
C ILE A 27 16.88 16.96 -16.49
N THR A 28 17.62 15.94 -16.04
CA THR A 28 17.64 15.54 -14.62
C THR A 28 18.41 16.59 -13.79
N ARG A 29 17.76 17.69 -13.40
CA ARG A 29 18.27 18.58 -12.35
C ARG A 29 17.96 17.97 -10.98
N LYS A 30 19.01 17.71 -10.18
CA LYS A 30 18.91 17.28 -8.78
C LYS A 30 18.11 18.32 -7.99
N ARG A 31 16.87 17.98 -7.64
CA ARG A 31 16.03 18.79 -6.73
C ARG A 31 16.66 18.78 -5.34
N GLN A 32 16.82 19.96 -4.73
CA GLN A 32 17.17 20.07 -3.32
C GLN A 32 15.95 19.66 -2.48
N LEU A 33 15.97 18.42 -2.00
CA LEU A 33 15.05 17.93 -0.97
C LEU A 33 15.30 18.70 0.35
N PRO A 34 14.33 18.73 1.29
CA PRO A 34 14.56 19.21 2.65
C PRO A 34 15.83 18.58 3.25
N SER A 35 16.60 19.34 4.02
CA SER A 35 17.76 18.80 4.73
C SER A 35 17.31 17.88 5.85
N TRP A 36 17.78 16.63 5.85
CA TRP A 36 17.42 15.63 6.84
C TRP A 36 18.52 15.47 7.87
N THR A 37 18.16 15.47 9.16
CA THR A 37 19.11 15.20 10.26
C THR A 37 18.72 13.90 10.94
N LYS A 38 19.63 12.91 10.93
CA LYS A 38 19.53 11.77 11.83
C LYS A 38 19.67 12.31 13.24
N SER A 39 18.64 12.19 14.08
CA SER A 39 18.74 12.61 15.48
C SER A 39 19.80 11.76 16.17
N SER A 40 20.95 12.36 16.49
CA SER A 40 21.96 11.76 17.38
C SER A 40 21.55 12.04 18.83
N ALA A 41 20.36 11.59 19.22
CA ALA A 41 19.97 11.66 20.61
C ALA A 41 20.56 10.44 21.34
N TYR A 42 21.36 10.71 22.36
CA TYR A 42 22.06 9.79 23.27
C TYR A 42 23.42 9.24 22.78
N LEU A 43 24.45 10.07 22.96
CA LEU A 43 25.77 9.58 23.37
C LEU A 43 25.63 9.09 24.82
N ALA A 44 25.19 7.85 25.00
CA ALA A 44 25.44 7.09 26.22
C ALA A 44 26.43 5.99 25.83
N ASP A 45 27.54 5.90 26.57
CA ASP A 45 28.72 5.06 26.31
C ASP A 45 28.48 3.54 26.44
N ASP A 46 27.29 3.03 26.10
CA ASP A 46 26.98 1.60 26.11
C ASP A 46 26.93 1.07 24.66
N GLU A 47 28.04 0.49 24.21
CA GLU A 47 28.23 -0.16 22.90
C GLU A 47 27.36 -1.43 22.67
N SER A 48 26.27 -1.63 23.42
CA SER A 48 25.46 -2.86 23.36
C SER A 48 24.03 -2.71 22.82
N GLU A 49 23.56 -1.50 22.49
CA GLU A 49 22.22 -1.27 21.92
C GLU A 49 22.25 -0.55 20.57
N ALA A 50 23.04 -1.05 19.62
CA ALA A 50 22.99 -0.59 18.24
C ALA A 50 21.99 -1.42 17.42
N GLU A 51 20.67 -1.37 17.65
CA GLU A 51 19.76 -2.06 16.71
C GLU A 51 18.28 -1.60 16.58
N CYS A 52 17.91 -0.40 17.06
CA CYS A 52 16.68 0.23 16.56
C CYS A 52 16.79 1.75 16.61
N SER A 53 17.44 2.35 15.60
CA SER A 53 17.44 3.81 15.47
C SER A 53 16.06 4.27 15.03
N ASP A 54 15.24 4.72 15.97
CA ASP A 54 14.01 5.45 15.71
C ASP A 54 14.33 6.64 14.80
N TRP A 55 13.91 6.57 13.54
CA TRP A 55 14.07 7.69 12.63
C TRP A 55 13.06 8.76 13.03
N THR A 56 13.60 9.93 13.31
CA THR A 56 12.84 11.13 13.65
C THR A 56 12.85 12.02 12.43
N LEU A 57 11.67 12.31 11.89
CA LEU A 57 11.50 13.14 10.71
C LEU A 57 10.94 14.50 11.10
N ASP A 58 11.75 15.54 11.00
CA ASP A 58 11.31 16.92 11.21
C ASP A 58 10.86 17.55 9.88
N ILE A 59 9.58 17.91 9.82
CA ILE A 59 8.97 18.54 8.64
C ILE A 59 8.74 20.02 8.95
N TYR A 60 9.47 20.90 8.26
CA TYR A 60 9.31 22.35 8.38
C TYR A 60 8.29 22.89 7.37
N PHE A 61 7.30 23.62 7.85
CA PHE A 61 6.28 24.23 7.01
C PHE A 61 6.63 25.70 6.72
N ASN A 62 7.12 25.96 5.51
CA ASN A 62 7.35 27.33 5.07
C ASN A 62 6.03 27.95 4.58
N ASN A 63 5.26 28.53 5.51
CA ASN A 63 4.00 29.24 5.21
C ASN A 63 4.15 30.43 4.26
N ASN A 64 5.37 30.91 4.00
CA ASN A 64 5.62 32.06 3.14
C ASN A 64 5.63 31.70 1.64
N SER A 65 5.42 30.44 1.28
CA SER A 65 5.78 29.95 -0.07
C SER A 65 4.73 30.20 -1.17
N ALA A 66 3.51 30.67 -0.84
CA ALA A 66 2.48 30.90 -1.86
C ALA A 66 1.36 31.88 -1.43
N SER A 67 1.60 32.83 -0.51
CA SER A 67 0.65 33.94 -0.33
C SER A 67 0.88 34.95 -1.45
N PHE A 68 -0.19 35.34 -2.14
CA PHE A 68 -0.15 36.40 -3.14
C PHE A 68 -1.16 37.48 -2.74
N ASP A 69 -0.71 38.72 -2.77
CA ASP A 69 -1.50 39.88 -2.41
C ASP A 69 -2.05 40.52 -3.69
N ILE A 70 -3.10 39.92 -4.26
CA ILE A 70 -3.91 40.56 -5.32
C ILE A 70 -5.21 41.04 -4.70
N SER A 71 -5.40 42.35 -4.69
CA SER A 71 -6.66 42.99 -4.29
C SER A 71 -7.56 43.24 -5.51
N SER A 72 -8.87 43.46 -5.30
CA SER A 72 -9.77 43.93 -6.37
C SER A 72 -9.28 45.25 -6.99
N LYS A 73 -8.61 46.11 -6.21
CA LYS A 73 -7.98 47.34 -6.73
C LYS A 73 -6.86 47.04 -7.74
N ASP A 74 -6.09 45.97 -7.53
CA ASP A 74 -5.04 45.56 -8.47
C ASP A 74 -5.64 44.99 -9.76
N ILE A 75 -6.73 44.22 -9.65
CA ILE A 75 -7.47 43.70 -10.81
C ILE A 75 -8.10 44.85 -11.62
N ALA A 76 -8.76 45.79 -10.97
CA ALA A 76 -9.29 46.99 -11.63
C ALA A 76 -8.19 47.81 -12.33
N GLY A 77 -7.00 47.85 -11.73
CA GLY A 77 -5.80 48.42 -12.34
C GLY A 77 -5.37 47.68 -13.61
N CYS A 78 -5.34 46.34 -13.59
CA CYS A 78 -5.05 45.52 -14.78
C CYS A 78 -6.06 45.77 -15.90
N MET A 79 -7.35 45.84 -15.57
CA MET A 79 -8.40 46.15 -16.56
C MET A 79 -8.21 47.53 -17.18
N SER A 80 -7.85 48.53 -16.38
CA SER A 80 -7.57 49.89 -16.86
C SER A 80 -6.34 49.94 -17.78
N GLU A 81 -5.33 49.12 -17.51
CA GLU A 81 -4.16 48.98 -18.37
C GLU A 81 -4.53 48.27 -19.69
N ILE A 82 -5.37 47.23 -19.66
CA ILE A 82 -5.88 46.59 -20.89
C ILE A 82 -6.72 47.58 -21.73
N ASP A 83 -7.55 48.42 -21.10
CA ASP A 83 -8.32 49.44 -21.82
C ASP A 83 -7.44 50.49 -22.49
N LYS A 84 -6.34 50.89 -21.85
CA LYS A 84 -5.34 51.73 -22.49
C LYS A 84 -4.72 51.02 -23.69
N ALA A 85 -4.37 49.74 -23.58
CA ALA A 85 -3.81 48.96 -24.68
C ALA A 85 -4.79 48.87 -25.87
N LEU A 86 -6.07 48.59 -25.61
CA LEU A 86 -7.12 48.58 -26.63
C LEU A 86 -7.21 49.93 -27.37
N ASN A 87 -7.24 51.04 -26.63
CA ASN A 87 -7.26 52.38 -27.22
C ASN A 87 -6.01 52.68 -28.06
N LEU A 88 -4.85 52.13 -27.69
CA LEU A 88 -3.61 52.29 -28.46
C LEU A 88 -3.65 51.54 -29.78
N VAL A 89 -4.18 50.31 -29.81
CA VAL A 89 -4.38 49.55 -31.06
C VAL A 89 -5.36 50.30 -31.99
N GLU A 90 -6.43 50.86 -31.44
CA GLU A 90 -7.40 51.63 -32.22
C GLU A 90 -6.84 52.96 -32.75
N SER A 91 -5.98 53.62 -31.97
CA SER A 91 -5.38 54.90 -32.33
C SER A 91 -4.22 54.77 -33.32
N TYR A 92 -3.53 53.62 -33.30
CA TYR A 92 -2.32 53.35 -34.09
C TYR A 92 -2.36 51.97 -34.75
N PRO A 93 -3.32 51.70 -35.67
CA PRO A 93 -3.51 50.37 -36.24
C PRO A 93 -2.27 49.87 -36.99
N ASP A 94 -1.61 50.74 -37.77
CA ASP A 94 -0.43 50.40 -38.57
C ASP A 94 0.78 49.99 -37.69
N ARG A 95 0.80 50.43 -36.43
CA ARG A 95 1.92 50.16 -35.50
C ARG A 95 1.73 48.84 -34.75
N PHE A 96 0.49 48.39 -34.60
CA PHE A 96 0.11 47.22 -33.81
C PHE A 96 -0.69 46.22 -34.64
N GLU A 97 -0.38 46.07 -35.93
CA GLU A 97 -1.10 45.15 -36.85
C GLU A 97 -1.08 43.69 -36.35
N ASP A 98 -0.02 43.28 -35.68
CA ASP A 98 0.14 41.92 -35.15
C ASP A 98 -0.67 41.68 -33.86
N VAL A 99 -1.24 42.73 -33.25
CA VAL A 99 -1.98 42.61 -31.99
C VAL A 99 -3.44 42.26 -32.26
N ASN A 100 -3.82 41.03 -31.89
CA ASN A 100 -5.21 40.58 -32.03
C ASN A 100 -6.12 41.20 -30.95
N VAL A 101 -6.92 42.19 -31.34
CA VAL A 101 -7.90 42.88 -30.48
C VAL A 101 -8.84 41.91 -29.75
N GLN A 102 -9.24 40.80 -30.38
CA GLN A 102 -10.13 39.83 -29.72
C GLN A 102 -9.46 39.14 -28.53
N ASN A 103 -8.14 38.94 -28.58
CA ASN A 103 -7.40 38.37 -27.45
C ASN A 103 -7.34 39.35 -26.27
N LEU A 104 -7.16 40.65 -26.54
CA LEU A 104 -7.20 41.69 -25.50
C LEU A 104 -8.57 41.77 -24.83
N VAL A 105 -9.65 41.69 -25.62
CA VAL A 105 -11.03 41.66 -25.09
C VAL A 105 -11.27 40.41 -24.25
N ARG A 106 -10.78 39.24 -24.68
CA ARG A 106 -10.86 37.99 -23.90
C ARG A 106 -10.07 38.10 -22.60
N LEU A 107 -8.87 38.67 -22.63
CA LEU A 107 -8.06 38.90 -21.43
C LEU A 107 -8.78 39.83 -20.47
N LYS A 108 -9.39 40.92 -20.95
CA LYS A 108 -10.23 41.79 -20.12
C LYS A 108 -11.38 41.02 -19.46
N ALA A 109 -12.08 40.18 -20.21
CA ALA A 109 -13.16 39.34 -19.67
C ALA A 109 -12.67 38.38 -18.57
N ILE A 110 -11.45 37.83 -18.69
CA ILE A 110 -10.83 37.02 -17.64
C ILE A 110 -10.66 37.83 -16.35
N PHE A 111 -10.16 39.07 -16.42
CA PHE A 111 -10.02 39.93 -15.24
C PHE A 111 -11.37 40.36 -14.63
N ILE A 112 -12.40 40.59 -15.45
CA ILE A 112 -13.76 40.87 -14.95
C ILE A 112 -14.31 39.68 -14.15
N ASN A 113 -14.22 38.47 -14.72
CA ASN A 113 -14.62 37.26 -14.02
C ASN A 113 -13.81 37.06 -12.73
N PHE A 114 -12.53 37.44 -12.76
CA PHE A 114 -11.67 37.34 -11.60
C PHE A 114 -12.14 38.25 -10.46
N GLU A 115 -12.39 39.52 -10.78
CA GLU A 115 -12.88 40.50 -9.83
C GLU A 115 -14.22 40.08 -9.23
N GLU A 116 -15.15 39.63 -10.08
CA GLU A 116 -16.45 39.14 -9.63
C GLU A 116 -16.30 37.95 -8.66
N HIS A 117 -15.41 37.01 -8.98
CA HIS A 117 -15.14 35.87 -8.11
C HIS A 117 -14.52 36.30 -6.77
N ILE A 118 -13.59 37.26 -6.77
CA ILE A 118 -13.03 37.80 -5.53
C ILE A 118 -14.10 38.52 -4.69
N LEU A 119 -14.95 39.34 -5.31
CA LEU A 119 -15.96 40.12 -4.60
C LEU A 119 -17.11 39.27 -4.05
N LYS A 120 -17.52 38.22 -4.78
CA LYS A 120 -18.69 37.39 -4.42
C LYS A 120 -18.32 36.09 -3.73
N GLY A 121 -17.18 35.48 -4.10
CA GLY A 121 -16.82 34.12 -3.71
C GLY A 121 -15.92 34.04 -2.47
N LEU A 122 -15.24 35.12 -2.09
CA LEU A 122 -14.26 35.11 -1.01
C LEU A 122 -14.72 35.96 0.19
N PRO A 123 -14.37 35.57 1.44
CA PRO A 123 -14.71 36.35 2.63
C PRO A 123 -14.05 37.74 2.57
N GLN A 124 -14.86 38.80 2.62
CA GLN A 124 -14.43 40.21 2.44
C GLN A 124 -13.39 40.73 3.46
N GLN A 125 -12.99 39.95 4.47
CA GLN A 125 -12.09 40.36 5.54
C GLN A 125 -10.61 39.99 5.31
N ALA A 126 -10.27 39.24 4.27
CA ALA A 126 -8.89 38.82 4.03
C ALA A 126 -8.15 39.82 3.14
N THR A 127 -7.15 40.52 3.69
CA THR A 127 -6.23 41.38 2.92
C THR A 127 -5.17 40.58 2.15
N SER A 128 -4.99 39.31 2.50
CA SER A 128 -4.10 38.36 1.81
C SER A 128 -4.76 36.99 1.76
N TYR A 129 -4.70 36.34 0.60
CA TYR A 129 -5.23 34.99 0.44
C TYR A 129 -4.10 33.99 0.72
N GLN A 130 -4.32 33.09 1.68
CA GLN A 130 -3.39 32.00 1.93
C GLN A 130 -3.28 31.12 0.68
N GLY A 131 -2.05 30.68 0.38
CA GLY A 131 -1.74 29.89 -0.82
C GLY A 131 -2.45 28.54 -0.96
N ASP A 132 -3.35 28.22 -0.04
CA ASP A 132 -4.16 27.00 0.00
C ASP A 132 -5.26 27.04 -1.07
N ARG A 133 -5.80 28.25 -1.34
CA ARG A 133 -6.89 28.46 -2.30
C ARG A 133 -6.43 29.09 -3.60
N ILE A 134 -5.15 29.36 -3.75
CA ILE A 134 -4.63 30.14 -4.87
C ILE A 134 -4.95 29.50 -6.23
N LEU A 135 -4.71 28.20 -6.38
CA LEU A 135 -5.04 27.46 -7.59
C LEU A 135 -6.54 27.46 -7.84
N GLU A 136 -7.35 27.23 -6.81
CA GLU A 136 -8.81 27.23 -6.91
C GLU A 136 -9.35 28.62 -7.31
N ILE A 137 -8.78 29.67 -6.75
CA ILE A 137 -9.13 31.08 -7.04
C ILE A 137 -8.81 31.42 -8.50
N PHE A 138 -7.65 31.00 -9.02
CA PHE A 138 -7.33 31.18 -10.43
C PHE A 138 -8.21 30.29 -11.33
N GLU A 139 -8.40 29.01 -10.99
CA GLU A 139 -9.18 28.09 -11.83
C GLU A 139 -10.67 28.46 -11.88
N GLN A 140 -11.28 28.81 -10.74
CA GLN A 140 -12.69 29.21 -10.68
C GLN A 140 -12.91 30.65 -11.12
N GLY A 141 -12.03 31.58 -10.73
CA GLY A 141 -12.19 33.01 -10.99
C GLY A 141 -11.72 33.44 -12.38
N THR A 142 -10.61 32.86 -12.87
CA THR A 142 -10.00 33.25 -14.15
C THR A 142 -10.08 32.18 -15.23
N ARG A 143 -10.38 30.92 -14.84
CA ARG A 143 -10.22 29.73 -15.69
C ARG A 143 -8.78 29.54 -16.18
N ILE A 144 -7.82 30.12 -15.47
CA ILE A 144 -6.39 29.90 -15.72
C ILE A 144 -5.95 28.65 -14.95
N ASN A 145 -5.30 27.74 -15.67
CA ASN A 145 -4.77 26.49 -15.15
C ASN A 145 -3.39 26.19 -15.76
N PHE A 146 -2.79 25.06 -15.39
CA PHE A 146 -1.47 24.67 -15.91
C PHE A 146 -1.44 24.54 -17.43
N ASP A 147 -2.56 24.19 -18.08
CA ASP A 147 -2.62 23.98 -19.53
C ASP A 147 -2.63 25.30 -20.33
N ASN A 148 -3.10 26.41 -19.74
CA ASN A 148 -3.33 27.65 -20.47
C ASN A 148 -2.63 28.91 -19.89
N HIS A 149 -2.01 28.83 -18.70
CA HIS A 149 -1.38 29.99 -18.07
C HIS A 149 -0.30 30.65 -18.95
N GLN A 150 0.44 29.86 -19.73
CA GLN A 150 1.47 30.37 -20.63
C GLN A 150 0.88 31.24 -21.75
N LEU A 151 -0.32 30.90 -22.25
CA LEU A 151 -1.01 31.73 -23.25
C LEU A 151 -1.38 33.09 -22.67
N VAL A 152 -1.84 33.12 -21.42
CA VAL A 152 -2.17 34.38 -20.72
C VAL A 152 -0.92 35.22 -20.49
N LEU A 153 0.19 34.61 -20.07
CA LEU A 153 1.47 35.30 -19.92
C LEU A 153 1.93 35.96 -21.22
N VAL A 154 1.88 35.23 -22.34
CA VAL A 154 2.24 35.76 -23.67
C VAL A 154 1.36 36.95 -24.04
N GLN A 155 0.04 36.89 -23.81
CA GLN A 155 -0.85 38.02 -24.13
C GLN A 155 -0.57 39.24 -23.26
N ILE A 156 -0.21 39.06 -21.99
CA ILE A 156 0.15 40.18 -21.12
C ILE A 156 1.50 40.77 -21.54
N GLU A 157 2.48 39.94 -21.90
CA GLU A 157 3.80 40.38 -22.38
C GLU A 157 3.67 41.26 -23.64
N ILE A 158 2.78 40.92 -24.58
CA ILE A 158 2.46 41.77 -25.73
C ILE A 158 1.98 43.17 -25.30
N ILE A 159 1.10 43.25 -24.30
CA ILE A 159 0.61 44.54 -23.79
C ILE A 159 1.74 45.35 -23.15
N LEU A 160 2.62 44.69 -22.38
CA LEU A 160 3.77 45.34 -21.76
C LEU A 160 4.73 45.90 -22.82
N ASP A 161 4.99 45.15 -23.88
CA ASP A 161 5.83 45.58 -25.00
C ASP A 161 5.23 46.79 -25.72
N MET A 162 3.91 46.80 -25.96
CA MET A 162 3.21 47.95 -26.53
C MET A 162 3.42 49.22 -25.69
N PHE A 163 3.31 49.13 -24.35
CA PHE A 163 3.53 50.28 -23.49
C PHE A 163 4.96 50.79 -23.54
N MET A 164 5.93 49.88 -23.57
CA MET A 164 7.36 50.22 -23.70
C MET A 164 7.66 50.93 -25.02
N GLU A 165 7.03 50.49 -26.11
CA GLU A 165 7.26 51.04 -27.45
C GLU A 165 6.76 52.48 -27.61
N ILE A 166 5.64 52.82 -26.96
CA ILE A 166 5.04 54.16 -27.07
C ILE A 166 5.74 55.17 -26.18
N HIS A 167 6.20 54.75 -25.00
CA HIS A 167 6.62 55.68 -23.95
C HIS A 167 8.12 55.99 -23.93
N GLY A 168 8.92 55.43 -24.86
CA GLY A 168 10.33 55.80 -25.03
C GLY A 168 11.19 55.60 -23.77
N GLY A 169 10.83 54.64 -22.90
CA GLY A 169 11.62 54.18 -21.76
C GLY A 169 11.52 54.98 -20.45
N ASN A 170 10.80 56.11 -20.39
CA ASN A 170 10.78 56.98 -19.20
C ASN A 170 9.45 57.03 -18.44
N PHE A 171 8.51 56.13 -18.73
CA PHE A 171 7.17 56.11 -18.13
C PHE A 171 6.94 54.84 -17.31
N ASN A 172 6.16 54.97 -16.24
CA ASN A 172 5.72 53.86 -15.40
C ASN A 172 4.82 52.95 -16.26
N GLY A 173 5.34 51.83 -16.77
CA GLY A 173 4.70 50.94 -17.76
C GLY A 173 3.31 50.43 -17.38
N ALA A 174 3.16 49.14 -17.12
CA ALA A 174 1.89 48.56 -16.67
C ALA A 174 2.09 47.80 -15.35
N PRO A 175 2.32 48.54 -14.24
CA PRO A 175 2.74 47.95 -12.97
C PRO A 175 1.72 46.95 -12.41
N LYS A 176 0.43 47.05 -12.78
CA LYS A 176 -0.60 46.13 -12.29
C LYS A 176 -0.59 44.82 -13.07
N LEU A 177 -0.46 44.87 -14.38
CA LEU A 177 -0.23 43.69 -15.22
C LEU A 177 1.09 42.99 -14.87
N GLU A 178 2.16 43.74 -14.59
CA GLU A 178 3.43 43.17 -14.12
C GLU A 178 3.28 42.43 -12.78
N LEU A 179 2.57 43.02 -11.81
CA LEU A 179 2.26 42.37 -10.54
C LEU A 179 1.45 41.08 -10.76
N PHE A 180 0.48 41.09 -11.67
CA PHE A 180 -0.31 39.91 -12.00
C PHE A 180 0.55 38.82 -12.66
N VAL A 181 1.46 39.19 -13.56
CA VAL A 181 2.44 38.27 -14.17
C VAL A 181 3.34 37.65 -13.10
N GLN A 182 3.82 38.44 -12.13
CA GLN A 182 4.60 37.91 -11.01
C GLN A 182 3.79 36.90 -10.19
N CYS A 183 2.51 37.18 -9.95
CA CYS A 183 1.62 36.25 -9.26
C CYS A 183 1.38 34.97 -10.08
N LEU A 184 1.11 35.07 -11.39
CA LEU A 184 0.97 33.90 -12.26
C LEU A 184 2.25 33.06 -12.28
N LYS A 185 3.42 33.68 -12.43
CA LYS A 185 4.72 33.00 -12.39
C LYS A 185 4.98 32.39 -11.02
N LEU A 186 4.54 33.04 -9.95
CA LEU A 186 4.62 32.50 -8.59
C LEU A 186 3.71 31.28 -8.42
N VAL A 187 2.51 31.25 -9.00
CA VAL A 187 1.55 30.14 -8.86
C VAL A 187 1.87 28.96 -9.76
N PHE A 188 2.13 29.25 -11.04
CA PHE A 188 2.23 28.26 -12.11
C PHE A 188 3.67 28.01 -12.57
N GLY A 189 4.66 28.73 -12.03
CA GLY A 189 6.08 28.49 -12.36
C GLY A 189 6.62 27.16 -11.82
N GLU A 190 7.63 26.59 -12.50
CA GLU A 190 8.20 25.26 -12.23
C GLU A 190 8.49 24.91 -10.75
N PRO A 191 9.08 25.80 -9.91
CA PRO A 191 9.33 25.46 -8.50
C PRO A 191 8.07 25.48 -7.63
N THR A 192 7.01 26.18 -8.06
CA THR A 192 5.78 26.31 -7.27
C THR A 192 4.71 25.33 -7.71
N GLU A 193 4.66 24.91 -8.97
CA GLU A 193 3.74 23.84 -9.44
C GLU A 193 3.87 22.60 -8.56
N SER A 194 5.10 22.12 -8.38
CA SER A 194 5.41 20.97 -7.54
C SER A 194 4.93 21.20 -6.09
N ARG A 195 5.12 22.40 -5.56
CA ARG A 195 4.70 22.76 -4.18
C ARG A 195 3.19 22.85 -4.04
N CYS A 196 2.50 23.45 -5.00
CA CYS A 196 1.05 23.58 -5.01
C CYS A 196 0.37 22.21 -5.21
N GLN A 197 0.93 21.34 -6.06
CA GLN A 197 0.49 19.95 -6.19
C GLN A 197 0.70 19.18 -4.88
N ALA A 198 1.89 19.26 -4.28
CA ALA A 198 2.14 18.64 -2.98
C ALA A 198 1.24 19.16 -1.87
N LYS A 199 0.96 20.46 -1.86
CA LYS A 199 0.03 21.08 -0.91
C LYS A 199 -1.38 20.55 -1.12
N THR A 200 -1.85 20.53 -2.36
CA THR A 200 -3.17 20.00 -2.75
C THR A 200 -3.30 18.52 -2.37
N GLN A 201 -2.26 17.72 -2.58
CA GLN A 201 -2.26 16.31 -2.20
C GLN A 201 -2.09 16.11 -0.69
N ALA A 202 -1.33 16.96 0.00
CA ALA A 202 -1.24 16.97 1.45
C ALA A 202 -2.60 17.36 2.08
N TYR A 203 -3.40 18.22 1.44
CA TYR A 203 -4.78 18.46 1.89
C TYR A 203 -5.72 17.26 1.71
N ARG A 204 -5.34 16.26 0.89
CA ARG A 204 -6.05 14.97 0.83
C ARG A 204 -5.68 14.04 1.99
N SER A 205 -4.62 14.33 2.73
CA SER A 205 -4.32 13.67 3.99
C SER A 205 -5.11 14.37 5.10
N GLU A 206 -6.00 13.63 5.74
CA GLU A 206 -6.75 14.16 6.89
C GLU A 206 -5.80 14.51 8.06
N TYR A 207 -4.67 13.78 8.18
CA TYR A 207 -3.62 14.09 9.16
C TYR A 207 -3.01 15.49 8.93
N PHE A 208 -2.49 15.75 7.73
CA PHE A 208 -1.86 17.03 7.43
C PHE A 208 -2.88 18.18 7.42
N LYS A 209 -4.10 17.93 6.97
CA LYS A 209 -5.21 18.89 7.05
C LYS A 209 -5.52 19.28 8.49
N GLY A 210 -5.44 18.35 9.45
CA GLY A 210 -5.55 18.64 10.88
C GLY A 210 -4.43 19.56 11.37
N ILE A 211 -3.18 19.26 11.01
CA ILE A 211 -2.01 20.05 11.41
C ILE A 211 -2.02 21.45 10.79
N PHE A 212 -2.45 21.59 9.53
CA PHE A 212 -2.42 22.87 8.82
C PHE A 212 -3.60 23.78 9.09
N ARG A 213 -4.72 23.25 9.58
CA ARG A 213 -5.85 24.09 9.97
C ARG A 213 -5.50 24.81 11.26
N LEU A 214 -5.06 26.06 11.11
CA LEU A 214 -5.18 27.08 12.15
C LEU A 214 -6.66 27.36 12.35
N ASP A 215 -7.30 26.55 13.19
CA ASP A 215 -8.71 26.72 13.47
C ASP A 215 -8.91 28.08 14.17
N THR A 216 -9.77 28.91 13.61
CA THR A 216 -10.09 30.26 14.15
C THR A 216 -10.63 30.22 15.59
N THR A 217 -10.99 29.02 16.05
CA THR A 217 -11.43 28.68 17.41
C THR A 217 -10.29 28.61 18.43
N GLY A 218 -9.02 28.68 17.99
CA GLY A 218 -7.84 28.66 18.87
C GLY A 218 -7.42 27.27 19.36
N VAL A 219 -8.06 26.20 18.88
CA VAL A 219 -7.70 24.81 19.21
C VAL A 219 -6.87 24.23 18.05
N GLY A 220 -5.62 24.65 17.95
CA GLY A 220 -4.65 24.12 16.98
C GLY A 220 -3.76 23.03 17.58
N TYR A 221 -3.22 22.15 16.75
CA TYR A 221 -2.14 21.24 17.15
C TYR A 221 -0.88 22.04 17.50
N SER A 222 -0.10 21.59 18.48
CA SER A 222 1.19 22.23 18.85
C SER A 222 2.13 22.41 17.65
N GLU A 223 2.08 21.47 16.72
CA GLU A 223 2.83 21.40 15.48
C GLU A 223 2.51 22.56 14.54
N SER A 224 1.26 23.04 14.54
CA SER A 224 0.84 24.19 13.73
C SER A 224 1.50 25.48 14.22
N HIS A 225 1.64 25.63 15.54
CA HIS A 225 2.30 26.78 16.17
C HIS A 225 3.82 26.72 16.00
N GLN A 226 4.41 25.53 16.14
CA GLN A 226 5.85 25.32 15.98
C GLN A 226 6.31 25.37 14.53
N LYS A 227 5.38 25.26 13.57
CA LYS A 227 5.67 25.10 12.13
C LYS A 227 6.60 23.91 11.85
N CYS A 228 6.62 22.95 12.77
CA CYS A 228 7.44 21.76 12.73
C CYS A 228 6.58 20.60 13.24
N SER A 229 6.64 19.46 12.54
CA SER A 229 6.09 18.20 13.03
C SER A 229 7.20 17.16 13.02
N THR A 230 7.33 16.46 14.13
CA THR A 230 8.31 15.39 14.31
C THR A 230 7.59 14.05 14.26
N ILE A 231 7.85 13.26 13.21
CA ILE A 231 7.22 11.95 13.01
C ILE A 231 8.24 10.86 13.32
N LYS A 232 7.88 9.95 14.22
CA LYS A 232 8.66 8.73 14.49
C LYS A 232 8.23 7.63 13.53
N LEU A 233 9.16 7.14 12.73
CA LEU A 233 8.90 6.03 11.81
C LEU A 233 9.14 4.68 12.50
N PRO A 234 8.26 3.68 12.32
CA PRO A 234 8.46 2.34 12.87
C PRO A 234 9.58 1.64 12.10
N ALA A 235 10.81 1.82 12.58
CA ALA A 235 11.99 1.13 12.11
C ALA A 235 11.95 -0.36 12.54
N PRO A 236 12.60 -1.27 11.79
CA PRO A 236 13.34 -1.03 10.55
C PRO A 236 12.47 -1.08 9.27
N VAL A 237 11.18 -1.36 9.39
CA VAL A 237 10.31 -1.69 8.25
C VAL A 237 9.96 -0.47 7.40
N VAL A 238 9.77 0.68 8.06
CA VAL A 238 9.55 1.96 7.37
C VAL A 238 10.84 2.77 7.39
N THR A 239 11.42 2.98 6.21
CA THR A 239 12.68 3.72 6.03
C THR A 239 12.45 5.13 5.50
N ILE A 240 13.49 5.97 5.54
CA ILE A 240 13.46 7.29 4.89
C ILE A 240 13.18 7.17 3.39
N GLN A 241 13.77 6.20 2.68
CA GLN A 241 13.54 6.04 1.25
C GLN A 241 12.07 5.71 0.93
N HIS A 242 11.38 4.99 1.83
CA HIS A 242 9.94 4.79 1.71
C HIS A 242 9.20 6.12 1.89
N PHE A 243 9.59 6.93 2.86
CA PHE A 243 9.00 8.26 3.03
C PHE A 243 9.26 9.19 1.83
N GLU A 244 10.46 9.15 1.24
CA GLU A 244 10.77 9.87 -0.01
C GLU A 244 9.85 9.42 -1.16
N THR A 245 9.54 8.12 -1.25
CA THR A 245 8.57 7.61 -2.23
C THR A 245 7.16 8.19 -2.01
N LEU A 246 6.75 8.33 -0.74
CA LEU A 246 5.50 9.00 -0.38
C LEU A 246 5.51 10.46 -0.83
N LEU A 247 6.60 11.19 -0.57
CA LEU A 247 6.74 12.57 -1.01
C LEU A 247 6.68 12.66 -2.54
N ASP A 248 7.45 11.85 -3.26
CA ASP A 248 7.39 11.80 -4.73
C ASP A 248 5.96 11.57 -5.23
N TYR A 249 5.20 10.69 -4.58
CA TYR A 249 3.80 10.50 -4.89
C TYR A 249 2.96 11.76 -4.64
N LEU A 250 3.11 12.40 -3.47
CA LEU A 250 2.39 13.63 -3.13
C LEU A 250 2.71 14.80 -4.08
N TYR A 251 3.95 14.89 -4.56
CA TYR A 251 4.40 15.94 -5.46
C TYR A 251 4.02 15.67 -6.92
N THR A 252 4.01 14.41 -7.37
CA THR A 252 3.84 14.09 -8.81
C THR A 252 2.50 13.42 -9.14
N GLY A 253 1.77 12.95 -8.14
CA GLY A 253 0.58 12.09 -8.30
C GLY A 253 0.88 10.69 -8.85
N LYS A 254 2.15 10.37 -9.17
CA LYS A 254 2.59 9.10 -9.74
C LYS A 254 3.22 8.23 -8.67
N LEU A 255 2.59 7.09 -8.38
CA LEU A 255 3.06 6.16 -7.36
C LEU A 255 3.89 5.03 -7.99
N LYS A 256 5.16 4.91 -7.60
CA LYS A 256 6.05 3.82 -8.02
C LYS A 256 6.12 2.75 -6.93
N LEU A 257 5.41 1.65 -7.14
CA LEU A 257 5.37 0.52 -6.20
C LEU A 257 6.31 -0.60 -6.62
N ASN A 258 6.92 -1.23 -5.63
CA ASN A 258 7.72 -2.44 -5.78
C ASN A 258 7.60 -3.32 -4.52
N ASP A 259 8.27 -4.46 -4.53
CA ASP A 259 8.23 -5.43 -3.43
C ASP A 259 8.94 -4.96 -2.15
N THR A 260 9.65 -3.82 -2.15
CA THR A 260 10.32 -3.27 -0.97
C THR A 260 9.50 -2.17 -0.30
N ASN A 261 8.76 -1.37 -1.06
CA ASN A 261 8.07 -0.20 -0.52
C ASN A 261 6.55 -0.39 -0.35
N ALA A 262 5.94 -1.41 -0.97
CA ALA A 262 4.48 -1.48 -1.05
C ALA A 262 3.80 -1.59 0.32
N VAL A 263 4.36 -2.39 1.25
CA VAL A 263 3.81 -2.51 2.62
C VAL A 263 3.90 -1.18 3.36
N SER A 264 5.05 -0.49 3.26
CA SER A 264 5.23 0.85 3.84
C SER A 264 4.27 1.88 3.24
N MET A 265 3.94 1.80 1.95
CA MET A 265 2.96 2.70 1.32
C MET A 265 1.54 2.48 1.83
N VAL A 266 1.16 1.24 2.16
CA VAL A 266 -0.13 0.99 2.84
C VAL A 266 -0.11 1.61 4.23
N TYR A 267 0.96 1.40 5.00
CA TYR A 267 1.12 2.01 6.32
C TYR A 267 1.02 3.53 6.27
N PHE A 268 1.73 4.20 5.35
CA PHE A 268 1.63 5.66 5.21
C PHE A 268 0.23 6.10 4.76
N GLY A 269 -0.42 5.32 3.90
CA GLY A 269 -1.80 5.56 3.51
C GLY A 269 -2.75 5.54 4.70
N ASP A 270 -2.57 4.58 5.62
CA ASP A 270 -3.34 4.50 6.86
C ASP A 270 -2.97 5.59 7.86
N TYR A 271 -1.68 5.75 8.16
CA TYR A 271 -1.16 6.70 9.15
C TYR A 271 -1.53 8.15 8.80
N PHE A 272 -1.36 8.55 7.53
CA PHE A 272 -1.67 9.89 7.06
C PHE A 272 -3.11 10.06 6.56
N GLY A 273 -3.92 8.99 6.53
CA GLY A 273 -5.27 9.04 5.99
C GLY A 273 -5.34 9.35 4.49
N ILE A 274 -4.37 8.86 3.70
CA ILE A 274 -4.33 9.02 2.23
C ILE A 274 -4.93 7.76 1.57
N ASN A 275 -6.26 7.68 1.53
CA ASN A 275 -6.99 6.48 1.07
C ASN A 275 -6.56 6.01 -0.33
N LEU A 276 -6.36 6.92 -1.29
CA LEU A 276 -5.96 6.54 -2.65
C LEU A 276 -4.57 5.89 -2.71
N LEU A 277 -3.64 6.31 -1.85
CA LEU A 277 -2.31 5.69 -1.70
C LEU A 277 -2.47 4.27 -1.16
N LYS A 278 -3.21 4.13 -0.05
CA LYS A 278 -3.52 2.86 0.60
C LYS A 278 -4.11 1.87 -0.40
N GLU A 279 -5.16 2.26 -1.12
CA GLU A 279 -5.84 1.40 -2.09
C GLU A 279 -4.93 0.94 -3.23
N LYS A 280 -4.12 1.85 -3.79
CA LYS A 280 -3.16 1.51 -4.86
C LYS A 280 -2.12 0.51 -4.36
N ALA A 281 -1.56 0.73 -3.18
CA ALA A 281 -0.58 -0.16 -2.57
C ALA A 281 -1.17 -1.52 -2.19
N GLN A 282 -2.38 -1.55 -1.60
CA GLN A 282 -3.09 -2.80 -1.31
C GLN A 282 -3.43 -3.59 -2.57
N ARG A 283 -3.85 -2.91 -3.66
CA ARG A 283 -4.12 -3.56 -4.94
C ARG A 283 -2.86 -4.20 -5.54
N PHE A 284 -1.72 -3.53 -5.44
CA PHE A 284 -0.43 -4.08 -5.85
C PHE A 284 -0.05 -5.32 -5.04
N LEU A 285 -0.16 -5.26 -3.71
CA LEU A 285 0.12 -6.39 -2.83
C LEU A 285 -0.79 -7.59 -3.10
N ARG A 286 -2.11 -7.36 -3.24
CA ARG A 286 -3.08 -8.41 -3.57
C ARG A 286 -2.74 -9.10 -4.90
N ARG A 287 -2.42 -8.33 -5.94
CA ARG A 287 -1.99 -8.88 -7.23
C ARG A 287 -0.74 -9.74 -7.06
N ASN A 288 0.28 -9.27 -6.36
CA ASN A 288 1.50 -10.06 -6.11
C ASN A 288 1.21 -11.36 -5.32
N ILE A 289 0.34 -11.30 -4.31
CA ILE A 289 -0.06 -12.48 -3.53
C ILE A 289 -0.85 -13.48 -4.40
N ASP A 290 -1.72 -13.00 -5.29
CA ASP A 290 -2.46 -13.84 -6.22
C ASP A 290 -1.55 -14.42 -7.32
N ASP A 291 -0.58 -13.65 -7.81
CA ASP A 291 0.39 -14.07 -8.82
C ASP A 291 1.36 -15.14 -8.29
N CYS A 292 1.58 -15.21 -6.97
CA CYS A 292 2.27 -16.34 -6.34
C CYS A 292 1.63 -17.68 -6.75
N LYS A 293 0.32 -17.70 -7.03
CA LYS A 293 -0.35 -18.92 -7.49
C LYS A 293 0.12 -19.36 -8.88
N GLY A 294 0.30 -18.41 -9.79
CA GLY A 294 0.81 -18.67 -11.14
C GLY A 294 2.29 -19.06 -11.14
N LYS A 295 3.10 -18.41 -10.28
CA LYS A 295 4.55 -18.66 -10.19
C LYS A 295 4.88 -20.10 -9.73
N LEU A 296 4.02 -20.75 -8.95
CA LEU A 296 4.20 -22.15 -8.54
C LEU A 296 4.19 -23.16 -9.70
N LEU A 297 3.68 -22.80 -10.88
CA LEU A 297 3.73 -23.68 -12.05
C LEU A 297 5.14 -23.77 -12.66
N GLY A 298 5.95 -22.70 -12.51
CA GLY A 298 7.33 -22.65 -13.01
C GLY A 298 8.39 -22.86 -11.93
N ASP A 299 8.06 -22.60 -10.67
CA ASP A 299 8.94 -22.79 -9.51
C ASP A 299 8.58 -24.09 -8.81
N VAL A 300 9.33 -25.16 -9.13
CA VAL A 300 9.09 -26.54 -8.64
C VAL A 300 8.96 -26.58 -7.11
N ASP A 301 9.74 -25.76 -6.42
CA ASP A 301 9.81 -25.74 -4.95
C ASP A 301 8.97 -24.61 -4.32
N GLY A 302 8.53 -23.63 -5.11
CA GLY A 302 7.81 -22.45 -4.63
C GLY A 302 8.67 -21.51 -3.76
N SER A 303 9.99 -21.62 -3.88
CA SER A 303 10.96 -20.88 -3.08
C SER A 303 10.87 -19.37 -3.29
N VAL A 304 10.70 -18.92 -4.54
CA VAL A 304 10.63 -17.48 -4.88
C VAL A 304 9.34 -16.87 -4.34
N ALA A 305 8.20 -17.54 -4.57
CA ALA A 305 6.91 -17.09 -4.07
C ALA A 305 6.87 -17.06 -2.54
N SER A 306 7.41 -18.09 -1.89
CA SER A 306 7.53 -18.13 -0.43
C SER A 306 8.45 -17.04 0.11
N GLY A 307 9.56 -16.75 -0.57
CA GLY A 307 10.49 -15.66 -0.23
C GLY A 307 9.81 -14.30 -0.21
N LEU A 308 9.03 -14.00 -1.26
CA LEU A 308 8.29 -12.75 -1.36
C LEU A 308 7.22 -12.63 -0.27
N LEU A 309 6.41 -13.68 -0.05
CA LEU A 309 5.38 -13.69 0.98
C LEU A 309 5.96 -13.62 2.41
N ALA A 310 7.09 -14.27 2.65
CA ALA A 310 7.79 -14.20 3.93
C ALA A 310 8.24 -12.77 4.24
N LYS A 311 8.70 -12.03 3.23
CA LYS A 311 9.05 -10.62 3.37
C LYS A 311 7.82 -9.78 3.71
N PHE A 312 6.75 -9.88 2.91
CA PHE A 312 5.50 -9.15 3.19
C PHE A 312 4.93 -9.50 4.57
N TYR A 313 5.04 -10.75 5.01
CA TYR A 313 4.59 -11.17 6.34
C TYR A 313 5.35 -10.47 7.45
N ARG A 314 6.69 -10.46 7.40
CA ARG A 314 7.51 -9.79 8.44
C ARG A 314 7.20 -8.30 8.51
N ASP A 315 7.13 -7.65 7.36
CA ASP A 315 6.83 -6.22 7.28
C ASP A 315 5.43 -5.94 7.83
N ALA A 316 4.42 -6.71 7.40
CA ALA A 316 3.04 -6.58 7.86
C ALA A 316 2.89 -6.86 9.37
N ASN A 317 3.60 -7.86 9.89
CA ASN A 317 3.53 -8.26 11.29
C ASN A 317 4.11 -7.17 12.20
N SER A 318 5.25 -6.58 11.81
CA SER A 318 5.85 -5.47 12.54
C SER A 318 4.97 -4.21 12.61
N LEU A 319 4.09 -4.04 11.62
CA LEU A 319 3.18 -2.91 11.49
C LEU A 319 1.74 -3.26 11.91
N ALA A 320 1.52 -4.44 12.51
CA ALA A 320 0.21 -4.94 12.94
C ALA A 320 -0.88 -4.87 11.84
N MET A 321 -0.52 -5.15 10.59
CA MET A 321 -1.41 -5.04 9.43
C MET A 321 -2.27 -6.30 9.22
N GLU A 322 -3.31 -6.44 10.04
CA GLU A 322 -4.20 -7.62 10.11
C GLU A 322 -4.77 -8.07 8.74
N ASP A 323 -5.24 -7.14 7.91
CA ASP A 323 -5.78 -7.47 6.59
C ASP A 323 -4.77 -8.18 5.69
N LEU A 324 -3.51 -7.74 5.73
CA LEU A 324 -2.43 -8.28 4.91
C LEU A 324 -1.95 -9.62 5.48
N LEU A 325 -1.83 -9.74 6.81
CA LEU A 325 -1.53 -10.99 7.49
C LEU A 325 -2.57 -12.07 7.14
N ASN A 326 -3.85 -11.71 7.16
CA ASN A 326 -4.95 -12.61 6.79
C ASN A 326 -4.92 -12.98 5.30
N ALA A 327 -4.59 -12.04 4.41
CA ALA A 327 -4.44 -12.33 2.98
C ALA A 327 -3.28 -13.31 2.70
N ILE A 328 -2.15 -13.15 3.39
CA ILE A 328 -1.01 -14.08 3.29
C ILE A 328 -1.39 -15.44 3.84
N ALA A 329 -2.02 -15.51 5.02
CA ALA A 329 -2.50 -16.75 5.61
C ALA A 329 -3.49 -17.47 4.68
N TYR A 330 -4.39 -16.72 4.03
CA TYR A 330 -5.30 -17.24 3.03
C TYR A 330 -4.56 -17.86 1.85
N SER A 331 -3.53 -17.19 1.32
CA SER A 331 -2.70 -17.74 0.23
C SER A 331 -2.01 -19.04 0.63
N CYS A 332 -1.36 -19.07 1.80
CA CYS A 332 -0.71 -20.27 2.35
C CYS A 332 -1.70 -21.43 2.56
N ALA A 333 -2.91 -21.15 3.05
CA ALA A 333 -3.97 -22.15 3.23
C ALA A 333 -4.50 -22.72 1.90
N HIS A 334 -4.36 -22.01 0.78
CA HIS A 334 -4.69 -22.53 -0.55
C HIS A 334 -3.53 -23.28 -1.20
N GLN A 335 -2.30 -22.98 -0.77
CA GLN A 335 -1.10 -23.49 -1.40
C GLN A 335 -0.11 -23.93 -0.32
N PRO A 336 -0.36 -25.11 0.31
CA PRO A 336 0.47 -25.58 1.42
C PRO A 336 1.95 -25.68 1.05
N ARG A 337 2.29 -25.88 -0.24
CA ARG A 337 3.68 -25.88 -0.74
C ARG A 337 4.46 -24.62 -0.38
N LEU A 338 3.83 -23.46 -0.23
CA LEU A 338 4.48 -22.23 0.21
C LEU A 338 5.10 -22.35 1.61
N MET A 339 4.58 -23.27 2.42
CA MET A 339 5.00 -23.58 3.79
C MET A 339 5.84 -24.87 3.89
N SER A 340 6.38 -25.38 2.77
CA SER A 340 7.27 -26.55 2.78
C SER A 340 8.53 -26.30 3.62
N LYS A 341 9.12 -27.37 4.17
CA LYS A 341 10.23 -27.33 5.15
C LYS A 341 11.40 -26.38 4.82
N ASP A 342 11.76 -26.25 3.54
CA ASP A 342 12.93 -25.48 3.11
C ASP A 342 12.58 -24.09 2.57
N ASN A 343 11.29 -23.75 2.52
CA ASN A 343 10.79 -22.48 2.03
C ASN A 343 10.92 -21.35 3.08
N ALA A 344 10.91 -20.10 2.63
CA ALA A 344 11.17 -18.96 3.50
C ALA A 344 10.10 -18.77 4.59
N LEU A 345 8.82 -19.03 4.27
CA LEU A 345 7.72 -18.90 5.22
C LEU A 345 7.79 -19.92 6.37
N SER A 346 8.19 -21.17 6.10
CA SER A 346 8.30 -22.21 7.13
C SER A 346 9.48 -22.01 8.10
N LYS A 347 10.44 -21.15 7.71
CA LYS A 347 11.58 -20.74 8.53
C LYS A 347 11.25 -19.59 9.49
N ILE A 348 10.04 -19.02 9.43
CA ILE A 348 9.61 -17.98 10.36
C ILE A 348 9.14 -18.67 11.67
N PRO A 349 9.78 -18.42 12.82
CA PRO A 349 9.41 -19.03 14.10
C PRO A 349 8.19 -18.31 14.71
N ASP A 350 7.06 -18.31 14.01
CA ASP A 350 5.85 -17.60 14.42
C ASP A 350 4.65 -18.53 14.39
N VAL A 351 4.25 -19.01 15.57
CA VAL A 351 3.10 -19.92 15.72
C VAL A 351 1.77 -19.27 15.33
N HIS A 352 1.64 -17.94 15.47
CA HIS A 352 0.41 -17.24 15.13
C HIS A 352 0.15 -17.25 13.62
N LEU A 353 1.18 -17.17 12.78
CA LEU A 353 1.05 -17.38 11.34
C LEU A 353 0.41 -18.74 11.04
N TRP A 354 0.93 -19.81 11.65
CA TRP A 354 0.41 -21.16 11.43
C TRP A 354 -1.02 -21.31 11.92
N CYS A 355 -1.33 -20.78 13.12
CA CYS A 355 -2.70 -20.79 13.65
C CYS A 355 -3.67 -20.05 12.71
N ARG A 356 -3.29 -18.90 12.14
CA ARG A 356 -4.08 -18.17 11.14
C ARG A 356 -4.31 -19.00 9.87
N VAL A 357 -3.26 -19.65 9.36
CA VAL A 357 -3.36 -20.53 8.18
C VAL A 357 -4.35 -21.66 8.43
N PHE A 358 -4.23 -22.35 9.57
CA PHE A 358 -5.11 -23.47 9.92
C PHE A 358 -6.54 -23.03 10.22
N ALA A 359 -6.73 -21.83 10.81
CA ALA A 359 -8.06 -21.25 10.97
C ALA A 359 -8.75 -20.98 9.62
N VAL A 360 -7.99 -20.63 8.57
CA VAL A 360 -8.53 -20.51 7.21
C VAL A 360 -8.83 -21.88 6.61
N ILE A 361 -7.96 -22.88 6.79
CA ILE A 361 -8.18 -24.26 6.32
C ILE A 361 -9.48 -24.81 6.92
N ARG A 362 -9.68 -24.65 8.24
CA ARG A 362 -10.89 -25.08 8.95
C ARG A 362 -12.18 -24.53 8.37
N LYS A 363 -12.16 -23.28 7.89
CA LYS A 363 -13.34 -22.61 7.31
C LYS A 363 -13.67 -23.11 5.90
N LYS A 364 -12.73 -23.78 5.21
CA LYS A 364 -12.97 -24.28 3.86
C LYS A 364 -13.76 -25.58 3.90
N LYS A 365 -14.95 -25.54 3.32
CA LYS A 365 -15.64 -26.76 2.89
C LYS A 365 -15.02 -27.19 1.57
N TYR A 366 -14.18 -28.21 1.58
CA TYR A 366 -13.70 -28.81 0.34
C TYR A 366 -14.86 -29.54 -0.32
N SER A 367 -15.25 -29.10 -1.52
CA SER A 367 -16.33 -29.71 -2.31
C SER A 367 -15.84 -30.88 -3.19
N ASN A 368 -14.53 -31.15 -3.22
CA ASN A 368 -13.93 -32.25 -3.97
C ASN A 368 -12.98 -33.06 -3.07
N ASP A 369 -13.41 -34.26 -2.71
CA ASP A 369 -12.79 -35.10 -1.67
C ASP A 369 -11.31 -35.45 -1.97
N ASN A 370 -10.98 -35.77 -3.23
CA ASN A 370 -9.62 -36.24 -3.58
C ASN A 370 -8.55 -35.14 -3.46
N VAL A 371 -8.88 -33.90 -3.84
CA VAL A 371 -7.94 -32.77 -3.74
C VAL A 371 -7.77 -32.35 -2.28
N ALA A 372 -8.85 -32.44 -1.50
CA ALA A 372 -8.84 -32.15 -0.07
C ALA A 372 -7.90 -33.10 0.68
N GLU A 373 -7.95 -34.39 0.35
CA GLU A 373 -7.12 -35.43 0.98
C GLU A 373 -5.63 -35.14 0.79
N SER A 374 -5.19 -34.94 -0.46
CA SER A 374 -3.79 -34.64 -0.77
C SER A 374 -3.30 -33.32 -0.12
N MET A 375 -4.16 -32.30 -0.05
CA MET A 375 -3.80 -31.03 0.59
C MET A 375 -3.66 -31.17 2.11
N SER A 376 -4.57 -31.89 2.76
CA SER A 376 -4.52 -32.15 4.21
C SER A 376 -3.27 -32.93 4.59
N GLU A 377 -2.91 -33.96 3.82
CA GLU A 377 -1.66 -34.70 4.04
C GLU A 377 -0.43 -33.80 3.94
N LEU A 378 -0.36 -32.94 2.91
CA LEU A 378 0.75 -32.01 2.74
C LEU A 378 0.82 -30.99 3.89
N CYS A 379 -0.32 -30.45 4.33
CA CYS A 379 -0.42 -29.58 5.51
C CYS A 379 0.15 -30.28 6.76
N SER A 380 -0.18 -31.56 6.97
CA SER A 380 0.31 -32.32 8.13
C SER A 380 1.84 -32.49 8.09
N ILE A 381 2.41 -32.74 6.90
CA ILE A 381 3.87 -32.83 6.71
C ILE A 381 4.54 -31.50 7.06
N ASN A 382 3.97 -30.39 6.57
CA ASN A 382 4.52 -29.06 6.81
C ASN A 382 4.42 -28.67 8.28
N LEU A 383 3.30 -28.95 8.94
CA LEU A 383 3.12 -28.75 10.37
C LEU A 383 4.13 -29.58 11.20
N ALA A 384 4.27 -30.87 10.89
CA ALA A 384 5.24 -31.73 11.58
C ALA A 384 6.68 -31.23 11.41
N ASN A 385 7.03 -30.73 10.23
CA ASN A 385 8.34 -30.11 10.00
C ASN A 385 8.55 -28.82 10.80
N PHE A 386 7.51 -27.98 10.93
CA PHE A 386 7.55 -26.78 11.74
C PHE A 386 7.71 -27.08 13.22
N ILE A 387 6.87 -27.96 13.78
CA ILE A 387 6.94 -28.41 15.18
C ILE A 387 8.30 -29.02 15.49
N LYS A 388 8.83 -29.87 14.60
CA LYS A 388 10.15 -30.47 14.78
C LYS A 388 11.27 -29.42 14.81
N ARG A 389 11.11 -28.32 14.08
CA ARG A 389 12.12 -27.26 13.98
C ARG A 389 12.02 -26.25 15.14
N TYR A 390 10.83 -25.98 15.62
CA TYR A 390 10.55 -25.00 16.67
C TYR A 390 9.64 -25.60 17.75
N PRO A 391 10.09 -26.64 18.48
CA PRO A 391 9.26 -27.30 19.48
C PRO A 391 8.93 -26.39 20.67
N ASP A 392 9.73 -25.37 20.96
CA ASP A 392 9.59 -24.57 22.18
C ASP A 392 8.56 -23.44 22.07
N ILE A 393 8.13 -23.09 20.84
CA ILE A 393 7.19 -21.99 20.60
C ILE A 393 5.74 -22.45 20.41
N VAL A 394 5.50 -23.75 20.35
CA VAL A 394 4.16 -24.31 20.14
C VAL A 394 3.60 -24.76 21.48
N ASP A 395 2.76 -23.94 22.07
CA ASP A 395 2.07 -24.30 23.31
C ASP A 395 0.91 -25.27 23.08
N VAL A 396 0.31 -25.74 24.19
CA VAL A 396 -0.86 -26.63 24.20
C VAL A 396 -2.02 -26.06 23.39
N GLU A 397 -2.34 -24.78 23.56
CA GLU A 397 -3.47 -24.14 22.90
C GLU A 397 -3.26 -24.09 21.38
N SER A 398 -2.09 -23.61 20.95
CA SER A 398 -1.71 -23.55 19.55
C SER A 398 -1.67 -24.94 18.92
N PHE A 399 -1.11 -25.94 19.62
CA PHE A 399 -1.09 -27.31 19.12
C PHE A 399 -2.50 -27.87 18.90
N ASN A 400 -3.44 -27.62 19.82
CA ASN A 400 -4.84 -28.03 19.66
C ASN A 400 -5.51 -27.35 18.45
N ILE A 401 -5.25 -26.07 18.21
CA ILE A 401 -5.76 -25.34 17.03
C ILE A 401 -5.20 -25.94 15.74
N LEU A 402 -3.89 -26.21 15.71
CA LEU A 402 -3.17 -26.71 14.53
C LEU A 402 -3.54 -28.17 14.19
N THR A 403 -3.97 -28.95 15.17
CA THR A 403 -4.28 -30.37 15.01
C THR A 403 -5.78 -30.70 15.09
N GLU A 404 -6.65 -29.68 15.17
CA GLU A 404 -8.10 -29.86 15.22
C GLU A 404 -8.61 -30.74 14.06
N SER A 405 -9.61 -31.58 14.33
CA SER A 405 -10.15 -32.53 13.35
C SER A 405 -10.68 -31.87 12.07
N ASN A 406 -11.24 -30.68 12.22
CA ASN A 406 -11.78 -29.90 11.11
C ASN A 406 -10.69 -29.19 10.29
N SER A 407 -9.53 -28.93 10.87
CA SER A 407 -8.41 -28.23 10.21
C SER A 407 -7.46 -29.20 9.52
N LEU A 408 -7.28 -30.39 10.08
CA LEU A 408 -6.33 -31.38 9.58
C LEU A 408 -6.94 -32.79 9.51
N PRO A 409 -8.04 -33.00 8.76
CA PRO A 409 -8.82 -34.24 8.80
C PRO A 409 -7.97 -35.47 8.47
N ASN A 410 -7.10 -35.37 7.46
CA ASN A 410 -6.21 -36.45 7.02
C ASN A 410 -4.76 -36.12 7.37
N ILE A 411 -4.06 -37.10 7.94
CA ILE A 411 -2.67 -36.98 8.37
C ILE A 411 -1.82 -37.85 7.44
N SER A 412 -0.68 -37.33 7.02
CA SER A 412 0.30 -38.12 6.29
C SER A 412 1.02 -39.06 7.24
N ALA A 413 1.27 -40.30 6.80
CA ALA A 413 2.11 -41.26 7.53
C ALA A 413 3.46 -40.67 7.97
N LYS A 414 4.06 -39.80 7.15
CA LYS A 414 5.34 -39.13 7.46
C LYS A 414 5.24 -38.12 8.62
N ALA A 415 4.07 -37.54 8.82
CA ALA A 415 3.79 -36.57 9.87
C ALA A 415 3.32 -37.23 11.17
N ALA A 416 2.58 -38.34 11.06
CA ALA A 416 1.88 -39.01 12.15
C ALA A 416 2.75 -39.24 13.40
N ILE A 417 3.96 -39.76 13.22
CA ILE A 417 4.87 -40.08 14.33
C ILE A 417 5.33 -38.82 15.06
N ILE A 418 5.69 -37.78 14.32
CA ILE A 418 6.16 -36.51 14.91
C ILE A 418 5.03 -35.85 15.70
N LEU A 419 3.80 -35.87 15.16
CA LEU A 419 2.64 -35.28 15.82
C LEU A 419 2.27 -36.03 17.11
N MET A 420 2.29 -37.38 17.10
CA MET A 420 2.04 -38.18 18.30
C MET A 420 3.13 -38.01 19.36
N GLU A 421 4.41 -38.02 18.97
CA GLU A 421 5.53 -37.78 19.90
C GLU A 421 5.39 -36.41 20.56
N TYR A 422 5.00 -35.38 19.79
CA TYR A 422 4.86 -34.03 20.30
C TYR A 422 3.64 -33.86 21.22
N GLU A 423 2.48 -34.43 20.86
CA GLU A 423 1.28 -34.45 21.71
C GLU A 423 1.57 -35.06 23.09
N GLN A 424 2.34 -36.15 23.12
CA GLN A 424 2.77 -36.78 24.37
C GLN A 424 3.71 -35.88 25.18
N ASN A 425 4.66 -35.19 24.53
CA ASN A 425 5.57 -34.28 25.22
C ASN A 425 4.84 -33.09 25.87
N LEU A 426 3.74 -32.63 25.27
CA LEU A 426 2.87 -31.60 25.85
C LEU A 426 2.04 -32.10 27.03
N SER A 427 2.16 -33.38 27.41
CA SER A 427 1.43 -34.02 28.52
C SER A 427 -0.09 -33.85 28.42
N LEU A 428 -0.61 -33.71 27.19
CA LEU A 428 -2.04 -33.60 26.92
C LEU A 428 -2.83 -34.85 27.36
N ALA A 429 -2.13 -35.98 27.50
CA ALA A 429 -2.68 -37.22 28.02
C ALA A 429 -3.03 -37.13 29.53
N ASP A 430 -2.24 -36.40 30.32
CA ASP A 430 -2.42 -36.34 31.79
C ASP A 430 -3.62 -35.48 32.20
N LEU A 431 -4.10 -34.60 31.30
CA LEU A 431 -5.28 -33.75 31.53
C LEU A 431 -6.60 -34.50 31.33
N LYS A 432 -6.61 -35.68 30.70
CA LYS A 432 -7.81 -36.50 30.52
C LYS A 432 -7.85 -37.56 31.61
N ASN A 433 -8.63 -37.28 32.65
CA ASN A 433 -8.86 -38.15 33.81
C ASN A 433 -9.11 -39.63 33.43
N GLY A 434 -8.06 -40.46 33.51
CA GLY A 434 -8.13 -41.88 33.88
C GLY A 434 -8.63 -42.91 32.86
N GLY A 435 -8.75 -42.57 31.57
CA GLY A 435 -9.07 -43.55 30.53
C GLY A 435 -7.85 -43.82 29.63
N ASP A 436 -7.55 -45.09 29.34
CA ASP A 436 -6.57 -45.53 28.33
C ASP A 436 -7.02 -45.24 26.88
N ASP A 437 -7.89 -44.23 26.70
CA ASP A 437 -8.50 -43.89 25.43
C ASP A 437 -7.55 -43.03 24.58
N LEU A 438 -7.35 -43.45 23.33
CA LEU A 438 -6.59 -42.67 22.34
C LEU A 438 -7.22 -41.29 22.15
N THR A 439 -6.38 -40.26 22.02
CA THR A 439 -6.87 -38.96 21.58
C THR A 439 -7.35 -39.01 20.13
N CYS A 440 -8.20 -38.04 19.74
CA CYS A 440 -8.65 -37.91 18.37
C CYS A 440 -7.49 -37.71 17.38
N LEU A 441 -6.37 -37.10 17.81
CA LEU A 441 -5.18 -36.95 17.00
C LEU A 441 -4.42 -38.27 16.88
N GLN A 442 -4.13 -38.95 18.00
CA GLN A 442 -3.49 -40.27 18.00
C GLN A 442 -4.23 -41.28 17.13
N GLN A 443 -5.56 -41.32 17.22
CA GLN A 443 -6.39 -42.22 16.41
C GLN A 443 -6.18 -41.96 14.91
N ARG A 444 -6.20 -40.70 14.47
CA ARG A 444 -5.99 -40.33 13.06
C ARG A 444 -4.55 -40.55 12.60
N CYS A 445 -3.57 -40.37 13.49
CA CYS A 445 -2.17 -40.70 13.22
C CYS A 445 -1.97 -42.21 13.04
N ILE A 446 -2.61 -43.04 13.86
CA ILE A 446 -2.60 -44.51 13.70
C ILE A 446 -3.26 -44.89 12.37
N ASP A 447 -4.42 -44.31 12.06
CA ASP A 447 -5.12 -44.54 10.79
C ASP A 447 -4.29 -44.13 9.57
N ALA A 448 -3.49 -43.08 9.67
CA ALA A 448 -2.57 -42.66 8.61
C ALA A 448 -1.40 -43.63 8.40
N LEU A 449 -0.93 -44.29 9.47
CA LEU A 449 0.17 -45.26 9.40
C LEU A 449 -0.30 -46.61 8.83
N VAL A 450 -1.54 -46.99 9.13
CA VAL A 450 -2.15 -48.26 8.71
C VAL A 450 -2.98 -48.03 7.44
N ASN A 451 -2.46 -48.40 6.27
CA ASN A 451 -3.20 -48.23 5.03
C ASN A 451 -4.36 -49.24 4.96
N SER A 452 -5.59 -48.80 5.22
CA SER A 452 -6.77 -49.69 5.20
C SER A 452 -7.02 -50.41 3.86
N LYS A 453 -6.50 -49.88 2.73
CA LYS A 453 -6.68 -50.44 1.39
C LYS A 453 -5.58 -51.42 1.00
N THR A 454 -4.32 -51.06 1.20
CA THR A 454 -3.18 -51.89 0.78
C THR A 454 -2.64 -52.75 1.90
N GLY A 455 -2.78 -52.31 3.17
CA GLY A 455 -2.54 -52.92 4.48
C GLY A 455 -1.20 -53.50 4.90
N PRO A 456 -0.05 -53.27 4.22
CA PRO A 456 1.16 -53.01 4.97
C PRO A 456 1.15 -51.55 5.46
N TRP A 457 2.14 -51.25 6.31
CA TRP A 457 2.52 -49.90 6.66
C TRP A 457 2.64 -49.01 5.41
N ASN A 458 2.15 -47.78 5.52
CA ASN A 458 2.29 -46.78 4.45
C ASN A 458 3.72 -46.20 4.36
N ASP A 459 4.63 -46.67 5.20
CA ASP A 459 6.06 -46.33 5.20
C ASP A 459 6.89 -47.51 4.65
N SER A 460 7.95 -47.19 3.90
CA SER A 460 8.82 -48.16 3.25
C SER A 460 9.70 -48.97 4.21
N ASN A 461 9.83 -48.56 5.48
CA ASN A 461 10.63 -49.30 6.47
C ASN A 461 10.01 -49.38 7.88
N PRO A 462 8.96 -50.19 8.07
CA PRO A 462 8.25 -50.31 9.34
C PRO A 462 9.11 -50.86 10.48
N ARG A 463 10.12 -51.68 10.17
CA ARG A 463 11.05 -52.22 11.18
C ARG A 463 11.87 -51.10 11.83
N THR A 464 12.36 -50.14 11.06
CA THR A 464 13.08 -48.99 11.62
C THR A 464 12.19 -48.06 12.44
N LEU A 465 10.91 -47.92 12.07
CA LEU A 465 9.97 -47.12 12.85
C LEU A 465 9.71 -47.75 14.23
N LEU A 466 9.43 -49.06 14.26
CA LEU A 466 9.15 -49.83 15.47
C LEU A 466 10.37 -49.94 16.40
N GLN A 467 11.59 -50.01 15.84
CA GLN A 467 12.82 -50.07 16.64
C GLN A 467 13.31 -48.69 17.10
N GLY A 468 12.85 -47.61 16.46
CA GLY A 468 13.31 -46.24 16.71
C GLY A 468 12.25 -45.38 17.40
N LYS A 469 11.70 -44.42 16.65
CA LYS A 469 10.84 -43.33 17.16
C LYS A 469 9.60 -43.82 17.90
N LEU A 470 8.95 -44.88 17.41
CA LEU A 470 7.73 -45.37 18.03
C LEU A 470 7.95 -45.83 19.48
N ARG A 471 9.16 -46.26 19.87
CA ARG A 471 9.46 -46.67 21.25
C ARG A 471 9.30 -45.55 22.28
N LYS A 472 9.27 -44.29 21.85
CA LYS A 472 9.05 -43.14 22.73
C LYS A 472 7.57 -42.92 23.04
N LEU A 473 6.67 -43.54 22.28
CA LEU A 473 5.23 -43.41 22.49
C LEU A 473 4.78 -44.16 23.74
N GLN A 474 3.71 -43.68 24.36
CA GLN A 474 3.07 -44.35 25.50
C GLN A 474 2.67 -45.80 25.16
N PRO A 475 2.78 -46.76 26.10
CA PRO A 475 2.50 -48.16 25.84
C PRO A 475 1.12 -48.45 25.23
N PHE A 476 0.06 -47.76 25.68
CA PHE A 476 -1.29 -47.97 25.14
C PHE A 476 -1.46 -47.49 23.69
N VAL A 477 -0.72 -46.46 23.27
CA VAL A 477 -0.69 -46.00 21.86
C VAL A 477 -0.02 -47.04 20.98
N LEU A 478 1.09 -47.61 21.46
CA LEU A 478 1.80 -48.70 20.79
C LEU A 478 0.95 -49.96 20.70
N GLU A 479 0.28 -50.34 21.78
CA GLU A 479 -0.64 -51.48 21.82
C GLU A 479 -1.76 -51.31 20.79
N SER A 480 -2.40 -50.13 20.78
CA SER A 480 -3.46 -49.82 19.82
C SER A 480 -2.98 -49.89 18.37
N LEU A 481 -1.77 -49.39 18.08
CA LEU A 481 -1.16 -49.48 16.75
C LEU A 481 -0.90 -50.95 16.34
N VAL A 482 -0.35 -51.77 17.25
CA VAL A 482 -0.10 -53.20 17.00
C VAL A 482 -1.39 -53.97 16.78
N LEU A 483 -2.41 -53.74 17.63
CA LEU A 483 -3.73 -54.38 17.48
C LEU A 483 -4.38 -54.03 16.14
N ARG A 484 -4.26 -52.77 15.69
CA ARG A 484 -4.80 -52.34 14.39
C ARG A 484 -4.11 -53.05 13.22
N LEU A 485 -2.80 -53.24 13.31
CA LEU A 485 -2.03 -54.00 12.32
C LEU A 485 -2.42 -55.49 12.29
N MET A 486 -2.62 -56.11 13.46
CA MET A 486 -3.03 -57.52 13.54
C MET A 486 -4.45 -57.77 13.01
N ASN A 487 -5.39 -56.86 13.30
CA ASN A 487 -6.78 -57.01 12.88
C ASN A 487 -6.98 -56.85 11.36
N ASP A 488 -6.12 -56.09 10.68
CA ASP A 488 -6.19 -55.95 9.22
C ASP A 488 -5.57 -57.15 8.47
N ASP A 489 -4.65 -57.90 9.10
CA ASP A 489 -4.15 -59.17 8.57
C ASP A 489 -5.24 -60.24 8.51
N ASP A 490 -6.15 -60.26 9.49
CA ASP A 490 -7.26 -61.23 9.50
C ASP A 490 -8.33 -60.93 8.43
N LYS A 491 -8.52 -59.66 8.05
CA LYS A 491 -9.41 -59.29 6.92
C LYS A 491 -8.83 -59.67 5.55
N ARG A 492 -7.51 -59.84 5.45
CA ARG A 492 -6.81 -60.20 4.21
C ARG A 492 -6.75 -61.68 3.96
N ARG A 493 -6.99 -62.51 4.98
CA ARG A 493 -7.11 -63.95 4.76
C ARG A 493 -8.27 -64.14 3.79
N PRO A 494 -8.03 -64.67 2.56
CA PRO A 494 -9.13 -65.00 1.68
C PRO A 494 -10.10 -65.89 2.47
N PRO A 495 -11.43 -65.66 2.38
CA PRO A 495 -12.39 -66.44 3.15
C PRO A 495 -12.03 -67.90 2.95
N SER A 496 -11.70 -68.59 4.06
CA SER A 496 -11.24 -69.96 3.99
C SER A 496 -12.23 -70.72 3.12
N ILE A 497 -11.73 -71.30 2.03
CA ILE A 497 -12.58 -72.05 1.10
C ILE A 497 -13.23 -73.12 1.97
N LYS A 498 -14.51 -72.91 2.32
CA LYS A 498 -15.28 -73.92 3.04
C LYS A 498 -15.14 -75.17 2.17
N PRO A 499 -14.65 -76.29 2.71
CA PRO A 499 -14.55 -77.51 1.92
C PRO A 499 -15.93 -77.74 1.32
N ARG A 500 -16.03 -77.75 -0.02
CA ARG A 500 -17.24 -78.19 -0.69
C ARG A 500 -17.55 -79.55 -0.09
N ARG A 501 -18.65 -79.67 0.65
CA ARG A 501 -19.21 -80.98 0.98
C ARG A 501 -19.48 -81.63 -0.37
N CYS A 502 -18.59 -82.51 -0.81
CA CYS A 502 -18.91 -83.48 -1.83
C CYS A 502 -20.05 -84.31 -1.25
N PHE A 503 -21.27 -84.05 -1.73
CA PHE A 503 -22.28 -85.07 -1.72
C PHE A 503 -21.90 -86.05 -2.82
N LEU A 504 -21.32 -87.17 -2.41
CA LEU A 504 -21.52 -88.51 -2.95
C LEU A 504 -20.91 -89.53 -1.98
#